data_AF-A0A0C9ZEC5-F1
#
_entry.id   AF-A0A0C9ZEC5-F1
#
_cell.length_a   1.000
_cell.length_b   1.000
_cell.length_c   1.000
_cell.angle_alpha   90.00
_cell.angle_beta   90.00
_cell.angle_gamma   90.00
#
_symmetry.space_group_name_H-M   'P 1'
#
loop_
_entity.id
_entity.type
_entity.pdbx_description
1 polymer ?
#
loop_
_entity_poly.entity_id
_entity_poly.type
_entity_poly.pdbx_seq_one_letter_code
_entity_poly.pdbx_strand_id
1 'polypeptide(L)' 'LSLATTPWIALISCDANSTNASQELDIFTLAWDSGAQAALLYSLFSDSCAINPAYTDPYNFDRVFDVFATESARLSK' A
#
# COMPACT_ATOMS: atom_id res chain seq x y z
N LEU A 1 -11.73 -28.05 -6.47
CA LEU A 1 -11.21 -27.60 -5.17
C LEU A 1 -10.44 -26.31 -5.43
N SER A 2 -11.04 -25.14 -5.17
CA SER A 2 -10.25 -23.91 -5.19
C SER A 2 -9.20 -24.02 -4.09
N LEU A 3 -7.92 -23.88 -4.42
CA LEU A 3 -6.90 -23.61 -3.41
C LEU A 3 -7.31 -22.29 -2.77
N ALA A 4 -7.97 -22.34 -1.61
CA ALA A 4 -8.24 -21.15 -0.83
C ALA A 4 -6.88 -20.67 -0.32
N THR A 5 -6.24 -19.78 -1.07
CA THR A 5 -5.09 -19.02 -0.58
C THR A 5 -5.56 -18.24 0.62
N THR A 6 -4.86 -18.42 1.75
CA THR A 6 -5.12 -17.64 2.95
C THR A 6 -5.13 -16.15 2.58
N PRO A 7 -6.21 -15.41 2.85
CA PRO A 7 -6.23 -13.97 2.56
C PRO A 7 -5.10 -13.30 3.33
N TRP A 8 -4.43 -12.34 2.69
CA TRP A 8 -3.27 -11.66 3.25
C TRP A 8 -3.31 -10.17 2.94
N ILE A 9 -2.60 -9.40 3.78
CA ILE A 9 -2.41 -7.96 3.64
C ILE A 9 -0.97 -7.72 3.23
N ALA A 10 -0.75 -6.91 2.20
CA ALA A 10 0.59 -6.55 1.76
C ALA A 10 1.24 -5.58 2.75
N LEU A 11 2.36 -5.97 3.35
CA LEU A 11 3.16 -5.10 4.21
C LEU A 11 4.21 -4.37 3.35
N ILE A 12 4.07 -3.07 3.17
CA ILE A 12 4.83 -2.27 2.20
C ILE A 12 5.59 -1.16 2.92
N SER A 13 6.92 -1.13 2.75
CA SER A 13 7.74 -0.01 3.23
C SER A 13 7.58 1.19 2.29
N CYS A 14 7.42 2.39 2.84
CA CYS A 14 7.41 3.64 2.08
C CYS A 14 8.67 4.50 2.29
N ASP A 15 9.70 3.93 2.93
CA ASP A 15 10.93 4.64 3.32
C ASP A 15 11.86 4.96 2.15
N ALA A 16 11.88 4.11 1.12
CA ALA A 16 12.69 4.31 -0.08
C ALA A 16 11.78 4.68 -1.25
N ASN A 17 12.00 5.86 -1.82
CA ASN A 17 11.30 6.26 -3.04
C ASN A 17 11.89 5.50 -4.23
N SER A 18 11.04 4.87 -5.05
CA SER A 18 11.49 4.41 -6.37
C SER A 18 11.71 5.65 -7.23
N THR A 19 12.93 5.86 -7.71
CA THR A 19 13.27 7.00 -8.58
C THR A 19 12.47 7.03 -9.89
N ASN A 20 11.76 5.94 -10.22
CA ASN A 20 10.85 5.80 -11.36
C ASN A 20 9.47 5.25 -10.91
N ALA A 21 8.86 5.81 -9.88
CA ALA A 21 7.49 5.46 -9.50
C ALA A 21 6.50 5.81 -10.62
N SER A 22 5.62 4.86 -10.99
CA SER A 22 4.54 5.08 -11.95
C SER A 22 3.23 5.37 -11.21
N GLN A 23 2.45 6.32 -11.74
CA GLN A 23 1.09 6.61 -11.26
C GLN A 23 0.02 5.70 -11.92
N GLU A 24 0.39 4.87 -12.89
CA GLU A 24 -0.52 3.91 -13.53
C GLU A 24 -0.29 2.49 -13.01
N LEU A 25 0.98 2.12 -12.77
CA LEU A 25 1.41 0.82 -12.26
C LEU A 25 2.28 1.02 -11.02
N ASP A 26 1.62 1.11 -9.87
CA ASP A 26 2.28 1.26 -8.57
C ASP A 26 2.33 -0.08 -7.80
N ILE A 27 2.90 0.00 -6.60
CA ILE A 27 3.05 -1.15 -5.71
C ILE A 27 1.70 -1.76 -5.29
N PHE A 28 0.61 -0.98 -5.31
CA PHE A 28 -0.73 -1.47 -4.98
C PHE A 28 -1.31 -2.28 -6.13
N THR A 29 -1.07 -1.89 -7.38
CA THR A 29 -1.38 -2.73 -8.55
C THR A 29 -0.70 -4.10 -8.41
N LEU A 30 0.60 -4.13 -8.08
CA LEU A 30 1.33 -5.40 -7.88
C LEU A 30 0.77 -6.23 -6.72
N ALA A 31 0.47 -5.59 -5.59
CA ALA A 31 -0.09 -6.26 -4.41
C ALA A 31 -1.45 -6.89 -4.73
N TRP A 32 -2.31 -6.15 -5.43
CA TRP A 32 -3.62 -6.61 -5.85
C TRP A 32 -3.55 -7.75 -6.87
N ASP A 33 -2.71 -7.63 -7.91
CA ASP A 33 -2.48 -8.69 -8.90
C ASP A 33 -1.91 -9.97 -8.26
N SER A 34 -1.19 -9.84 -7.15
CA SER A 34 -0.68 -10.95 -6.34
C SER A 34 -1.74 -11.58 -5.41
N GLY A 35 -2.96 -11.04 -5.37
CA GLY A 35 -4.08 -11.54 -4.57
C GLY A 35 -4.10 -11.04 -3.13
N ALA A 36 -3.41 -9.93 -2.82
CA ALA A 36 -3.60 -9.26 -1.53
C ALA A 36 -5.03 -8.72 -1.42
N GLN A 37 -5.57 -8.71 -0.20
CA GLN A 37 -6.90 -8.16 0.07
C GLN A 37 -6.85 -6.68 0.48
N ALA A 38 -5.70 -6.23 0.98
CA ALA A 38 -5.43 -4.87 1.42
C ALA A 38 -3.91 -4.62 1.45
N ALA A 39 -3.50 -3.39 1.69
CA ALA A 39 -2.12 -3.00 1.96
C ALA A 39 -1.98 -2.23 3.28
N LEU A 40 -0.87 -2.46 3.97
CA LEU A 40 -0.42 -1.70 5.13
C LEU A 40 0.94 -1.08 4.82
N LEU A 41 0.95 0.25 4.73
CA LEU A 41 2.13 1.06 4.58
C LEU A 41 2.80 1.26 5.93
N TYR A 42 4.09 1.02 6.00
CA TYR A 42 4.90 1.34 7.17
C TYR A 42 6.11 2.19 6.77
N SER A 43 6.56 2.97 7.74
CA SER A 43 7.79 3.73 7.66
C SER A 43 8.61 3.53 8.94
N LEU A 44 9.92 3.47 8.79
CA LEU A 44 10.90 3.45 9.86
C LEU A 44 11.50 4.84 10.12
N PHE A 45 11.47 5.75 9.14
CA PHE A 45 12.13 7.06 9.27
C PHE A 45 11.54 8.22 8.45
N SER A 46 10.57 7.97 7.57
CA SER A 46 9.84 9.00 6.84
C SER A 46 8.66 9.53 7.65
N ASP A 47 8.40 10.82 7.55
CA ASP A 47 7.25 11.45 8.22
C ASP A 47 5.90 11.10 7.54
N SER A 48 5.92 10.67 6.27
CA SER A 48 4.72 10.30 5.53
C SER A 48 5.02 9.37 4.35
N CYS A 49 4.00 8.64 3.89
CA CYS A 49 4.03 7.85 2.66
C CYS A 49 3.27 8.59 1.55
N ALA A 50 3.94 8.94 0.45
CA ALA A 50 3.27 9.47 -0.72
C ALA A 50 2.57 8.32 -1.48
N ILE A 51 1.27 8.46 -1.72
CA ILE A 51 0.46 7.49 -2.47
C ILE A 51 -0.10 8.14 -3.73
N ASN A 52 -0.45 7.29 -4.69
CA ASN A 52 -1.17 7.71 -5.89
C ASN A 52 -2.54 8.31 -5.49
N PRO A 53 -2.84 9.57 -5.86
CA PRO A 53 -4.10 10.24 -5.49
C PRO A 53 -5.35 9.53 -6.01
N ALA A 54 -5.24 8.65 -7.01
CA ALA A 54 -6.37 7.85 -7.46
C ALA A 54 -6.98 6.98 -6.34
N TYR A 55 -6.19 6.57 -5.35
CA TYR A 55 -6.68 5.81 -4.18
C TYR A 55 -7.38 6.69 -3.13
N THR A 56 -7.35 8.02 -3.29
CA THR A 56 -8.04 8.97 -2.41
C THR A 56 -9.24 9.64 -3.10
N ASP A 57 -9.49 9.33 -4.38
CA ASP A 57 -10.63 9.86 -5.13
C ASP A 57 -11.88 8.97 -4.95
N PRO A 58 -12.92 9.43 -4.23
CA PRO A 58 -14.13 8.65 -4.02
C PRO A 58 -14.97 8.48 -5.30
N TYR A 59 -14.68 9.22 -6.38
CA TYR A 59 -15.44 9.20 -7.63
C TYR A 59 -14.80 8.32 -8.73
N ASN A 60 -13.50 8.02 -8.63
CA ASN A 60 -12.77 7.13 -9.55
C ASN A 60 -12.39 5.82 -8.83
N PHE A 61 -13.41 5.13 -8.33
CA PHE A 61 -13.28 3.98 -7.43
C PHE A 61 -13.27 2.63 -8.17
N ASP A 62 -12.60 2.56 -9.32
CA ASP A 62 -12.57 1.32 -10.13
C ASP A 62 -11.77 0.19 -9.47
N ARG A 63 -10.97 0.49 -8.43
CA ARG A 63 -10.15 -0.47 -7.69
C ARG A 63 -10.27 -0.26 -6.18
N VAL A 64 -11.22 -0.97 -5.57
CA VAL A 64 -11.40 -1.01 -4.12
C VAL A 64 -10.26 -1.83 -3.49
N PHE A 65 -9.15 -1.16 -3.17
CA PHE A 65 -8.04 -1.75 -2.44
C PHE A 65 -7.80 -0.95 -1.17
N ASP A 66 -8.07 -1.57 -0.01
CA ASP A 66 -7.94 -0.88 1.27
C ASP A 66 -6.46 -0.62 1.58
N VAL A 67 -6.10 0.64 1.77
CA VAL A 67 -4.73 1.07 2.12
C VAL A 67 -4.73 1.70 3.50
N PHE A 68 -3.97 1.09 4.41
CA PHE A 68 -3.73 1.59 5.76
C PHE A 68 -2.31 2.14 5.86
N ALA A 69 -2.07 3.14 6.73
CA ALA A 69 -0.74 3.67 6.99
C ALA A 69 -0.46 3.75 8.49
N THR A 70 0.76 3.39 8.89
CA THR A 70 1.25 3.51 10.26
C THR A 70 2.64 4.13 10.29
N GLU A 71 2.90 4.98 11.28
CA GLU A 71 4.26 5.36 11.66
C GLU A 71 4.74 4.39 12.76
N SER A 72 6.02 4.01 12.76
CA SER A 72 6.60 3.37 13.94
C SER A 72 6.48 4.32 15.12
N ALA A 73 5.87 3.90 16.23
CA ALA A 73 5.79 4.71 17.44
C ALA A 73 7.20 5.18 17.82
N ARG A 74 7.46 6.49 17.70
CA ARG A 74 8.69 7.08 18.23
C ARG A 74 8.62 6.87 19.74
N LEU A 75 9.39 5.90 20.25
CA LEU A 75 9.64 5.82 21.68
C LEU A 75 10.29 7.15 22.07
N SER A 76 9.53 8.04 22.71
CA SER A 76 10.08 9.25 23.30
C SER A 76 11.13 8.80 24.32
N LYS A 77 12.39 9.10 24.04
CA LYS A 77 13.48 8.83 24.96
C LYS A 77 13.43 9.78 26.15
#